data_AF-A0A7Y5K898-F1
#
_entry.id   AF-A0A7Y5K898-F1
#
_cell.length_a   1.000
_cell.length_b   1.000
_cell.length_c   1.000
_cell.angle_alpha   90.00
_cell.angle_beta   90.00
_cell.angle_gamma   90.00
#
_symmetry.space_group_name_H-M   'P 1'
#
loop_
_entity.id
_entity.type
_entity.pdbx_description
1 polymer ?
#
loop_
_entity_poly.entity_id
_entity_poly.type
_entity_poly.pdbx_seq_one_letter_code
_entity_poly.pdbx_strand_id
1 'polypeptide(L)'
;MMHEHKDMTITRELVANMLKDYLSHQVSLKELTHWAETAMMDAEFDENEIELLSDVVSKLGLADVRDFGLTWKDCEDYLIRLGYRAQVAVTPLA
;
A
#
# COMPACT_ATOMS: atom_id res chain seq x y z
N MET A 1 -24.17 -19.24 2.32
CA MET A 1 -23.43 -19.26 3.60
C MET A 1 -22.26 -18.31 3.41
N MET A 2 -22.22 -17.25 4.21
CA MET A 2 -21.40 -16.05 3.99
C MET A 2 -19.90 -16.42 3.95
N HIS A 3 -19.20 -15.95 2.92
CA HIS A 3 -17.78 -16.23 2.71
C HIS A 3 -16.95 -15.55 3.81
N GLU A 4 -16.03 -16.33 4.39
CA GLU A 4 -14.99 -15.88 5.31
C GLU A 4 -14.11 -14.81 4.64
N HIS A 5 -14.26 -13.56 5.07
CA HIS A 5 -13.25 -12.50 4.88
C HIS A 5 -12.80 -11.97 6.24
N LYS A 6 -12.52 -12.89 7.18
CA LYS A 6 -12.18 -12.53 8.56
C LYS A 6 -10.67 -12.48 8.85
N ASP A 7 -9.80 -12.82 7.90
CA ASP A 7 -8.45 -13.30 8.27
C ASP A 7 -7.26 -12.47 7.79
N MET A 8 -7.45 -11.29 7.18
CA MET A 8 -6.30 -10.46 6.75
C MET A 8 -6.12 -9.25 7.67
N THR A 9 -5.24 -9.39 8.65
CA THR A 9 -4.72 -8.26 9.41
C THR A 9 -3.75 -7.46 8.54
N ILE A 10 -3.98 -6.16 8.40
CA ILE A 10 -3.05 -5.24 7.75
C ILE A 10 -1.84 -5.06 8.66
N THR A 11 -0.66 -5.36 8.12
CA THR A 11 0.64 -5.23 8.79
C THR A 11 1.58 -4.35 7.97
N ARG A 12 2.70 -3.91 8.56
CA ARG A 12 3.75 -3.18 7.82
C ARG A 12 4.25 -3.94 6.61
N GLU A 13 4.46 -5.24 6.77
CA GLU A 13 4.95 -6.10 5.69
C GLU A 13 3.95 -6.15 4.53
N LEU A 14 2.65 -6.28 4.83
CA LEU A 14 1.63 -6.32 3.79
C LEU A 14 1.58 -5.00 3.01
N VAL A 15 1.55 -3.85 3.70
CA VAL A 15 1.53 -2.53 3.06
C VAL A 15 2.80 -2.30 2.23
N ALA A 16 3.97 -2.68 2.77
CA ALA A 16 5.24 -2.56 2.06
C ALA A 16 5.29 -3.45 0.81
N ASN A 17 4.74 -4.67 0.87
CA ASN A 17 4.62 -5.55 -0.28
C ASN A 17 3.71 -4.97 -1.36
N MET A 18 2.56 -4.40 -0.99
CA MET A 18 1.67 -3.74 -1.96
C MET A 18 2.36 -2.56 -2.67
N LEU A 19 3.12 -1.74 -1.92
CA LEU A 19 3.92 -0.66 -2.51
C LEU A 19 5.03 -1.20 -3.43
N LYS A 20 5.72 -2.28 -3.02
CA LYS A 20 6.74 -2.94 -3.84
C LYS A 20 6.15 -3.50 -5.14
N ASP A 21 4.99 -4.13 -5.06
CA ASP A 21 4.31 -4.72 -6.21
C ASP A 21 3.83 -3.63 -7.18
N TYR A 22 3.38 -2.48 -6.66
CA TYR A 22 3.06 -1.31 -7.48
C TYR A 22 4.30 -0.72 -8.16
N LEU A 23 5.38 -0.48 -7.41
CA LEU A 23 6.63 0.08 -7.93
C LEU A 23 7.31 -0.84 -8.95
N SER A 24 7.09 -2.16 -8.86
CA SER A 24 7.59 -3.15 -9.80
C SER A 24 6.60 -3.48 -10.93
N HIS A 25 5.51 -2.71 -11.04
CA HIS A 25 4.45 -2.88 -12.05
C HIS A 25 3.76 -4.25 -12.06
N GLN A 26 3.78 -4.98 -10.93
CA GLN A 26 3.01 -6.21 -10.75
C GLN A 26 1.54 -5.93 -10.45
N VAL A 27 1.26 -4.78 -9.82
CA VAL A 27 -0.10 -4.24 -9.67
C VAL A 27 -0.16 -2.82 -10.21
N SER A 28 -1.29 -2.45 -10.80
CA SER A 28 -1.56 -1.10 -11.27
C SER A 28 -1.88 -0.15 -10.11
N LEU A 29 -1.80 1.16 -10.38
CA LEU A 29 -2.23 2.19 -9.42
C LEU A 29 -3.69 1.99 -8.98
N LYS A 30 -4.55 1.59 -9.91
CA LYS A 30 -5.97 1.35 -9.64
C LYS A 30 -6.18 0.14 -8.73
N GLU A 31 -5.44 -0.94 -8.94
CA GLU A 31 -5.49 -2.13 -8.08
C GLU A 31 -4.95 -1.84 -6.67
N LEU A 32 -3.86 -1.07 -6.56
CA LEU A 32 -3.36 -0.60 -5.27
C LEU A 32 -4.38 0.26 -4.52
N THR A 33 -5.00 1.21 -5.22
CA THR A 33 -6.03 2.10 -4.65
C THR A 33 -7.24 1.30 -4.18
N HIS A 34 -7.75 0.41 -5.04
CA HIS A 34 -8.90 -0.43 -4.72
C HIS A 34 -8.63 -1.38 -3.54
N TRP A 35 -7.43 -1.95 -3.45
CA TRP A 35 -7.01 -2.75 -2.30
C TRP A 35 -7.04 -1.91 -1.02
N ALA A 36 -6.52 -0.69 -1.07
CA ALA A 36 -6.49 0.20 0.09
C ALA A 36 -7.89 0.64 0.53
N GLU A 37 -8.79 0.96 -0.41
CA GLU A 37 -10.21 1.23 -0.13
C GLU A 37 -10.87 0.05 0.58
N THR A 38 -10.67 -1.16 0.06
CA THR A 38 -11.24 -2.39 0.64
C THR A 38 -10.66 -2.68 2.02
N ALA A 39 -9.35 -2.46 2.20
CA ALA A 39 -8.69 -2.61 3.50
C ALA A 39 -9.24 -1.63 4.54
N MET A 40 -9.55 -0.38 4.15
CA MET A 40 -10.17 0.61 5.05
C MET A 40 -11.62 0.26 5.43
N MET A 41 -12.33 -0.52 4.61
CA MET A 41 -13.72 -0.91 4.87
C MET A 41 -13.83 -2.17 5.71
N ASP A 42 -13.06 -3.21 5.36
CA ASP A 42 -13.34 -4.58 5.80
C ASP A 42 -12.17 -5.27 6.54
N ALA A 43 -10.96 -4.69 6.54
CA ALA A 43 -9.79 -5.32 7.16
C ALA A 43 -9.57 -4.89 8.61
N GLU A 44 -8.97 -5.78 9.39
CA GLU A 44 -8.42 -5.45 10.71
C GLU A 44 -7.01 -4.91 10.54
N PHE A 45 -6.61 -3.90 11.30
CA PHE A 45 -5.23 -3.41 11.32
C PHE A 45 -4.52 -3.94 12.56
N ASP A 46 -3.21 -4.16 12.49
CA ASP A 46 -2.41 -4.46 13.69
C ASP A 46 -2.63 -3.37 14.74
N GLU A 47 -3.17 -3.74 15.89
CA GLU A 47 -3.57 -2.82 16.97
C GLU A 47 -2.40 -1.97 17.47
N ASN A 48 -1.18 -2.50 17.43
CA ASN A 48 0.01 -1.79 17.90
C ASN A 48 0.43 -0.66 16.94
N GLU A 49 -0.07 -0.68 15.71
CA GLU A 49 0.42 0.16 14.62
C GLU A 49 -0.71 0.80 13.81
N ILE A 50 -1.94 0.69 14.31
CA ILE A 50 -3.17 1.11 13.61
C ILE A 50 -3.09 2.54 13.10
N GLU A 51 -2.52 3.48 13.86
CA GLU A 51 -2.39 4.88 13.46
C GLU A 51 -1.47 5.03 12.23
N LEU A 52 -0.32 4.38 12.25
CA LEU A 52 0.61 4.39 11.12
C LEU A 52 0.00 3.73 9.89
N LEU A 53 -0.58 2.54 10.07
CA LEU A 53 -1.08 1.74 8.96
C LEU A 53 -2.32 2.38 8.33
N SER A 54 -3.28 2.83 9.12
CA SER A 54 -4.48 3.51 8.61
C SER A 54 -4.15 4.84 7.92
N ASP A 55 -3.18 5.61 8.40
CA ASP A 55 -2.73 6.84 7.74
C ASP A 55 -2.10 6.55 6.36
N VAL A 56 -1.26 5.52 6.25
CA VAL A 56 -0.66 5.15 4.96
C VAL A 56 -1.72 4.58 4.02
N VAL A 57 -2.51 3.62 4.48
CA VAL A 57 -3.52 2.94 3.65
C VAL A 57 -4.61 3.91 3.18
N SER A 58 -5.09 4.83 4.03
CA SER A 58 -6.07 5.83 3.60
C SER A 58 -5.56 6.76 2.50
N LYS A 59 -4.27 7.12 2.50
CA LYS A 59 -3.65 7.91 1.41
C LYS A 59 -3.53 7.11 0.13
N LEU A 60 -3.20 5.82 0.23
CA LEU A 60 -3.20 4.93 -0.94
C LEU A 60 -4.59 4.76 -1.55
N GLY A 61 -5.64 4.76 -0.73
CA GLY A 61 -7.03 4.70 -1.18
C GLY A 61 -7.53 5.96 -1.92
N LEU A 62 -6.73 7.02 -2.00
CA LEU A 62 -7.05 8.23 -2.75
C LEU A 62 -6.11 8.46 -3.95
N ALA A 63 -5.15 7.55 -4.16
CA ALA A 63 -3.98 7.77 -5.01
C ALA A 63 -4.28 7.88 -6.51
N ASP A 64 -5.43 7.38 -6.97
CA ASP A 64 -5.86 7.49 -8.37
C ASP A 64 -6.61 8.80 -8.68
N VAL A 65 -6.93 9.60 -7.66
CA VAL A 65 -7.49 10.94 -7.81
C VAL A 65 -6.36 11.90 -8.19
N ARG A 66 -6.57 12.68 -9.27
CA ARG A 66 -5.54 13.53 -9.87
C ARG A 66 -4.79 14.44 -8.89
N ASP A 67 -5.49 14.99 -7.90
CA ASP A 67 -4.91 15.92 -6.92
C ASP A 67 -4.21 15.21 -5.75
N PHE A 68 -4.32 13.87 -5.66
CA PHE A 68 -3.76 13.01 -4.62
C PHE A 68 -2.81 11.94 -5.18
N GLY A 69 -2.28 12.17 -6.39
CA GLY A 69 -1.43 11.21 -7.08
C GLY A 69 -0.26 10.71 -6.24
N LEU A 70 0.05 9.41 -6.36
CA LEU A 70 1.15 8.76 -5.65
C LEU A 70 2.48 8.97 -6.38
N THR A 71 3.35 9.83 -5.84
CA THR A 71 4.68 10.07 -6.40
C THR A 71 5.70 9.05 -5.88
N TRP A 72 6.86 8.95 -6.54
CA TRP A 72 7.99 8.17 -6.02
C TRP A 72 8.39 8.59 -4.59
N LYS A 73 8.38 9.90 -4.32
CA LYS A 73 8.75 10.43 -3.00
C LYS A 73 7.76 9.98 -1.92
N ASP A 74 6.47 9.96 -2.24
CA ASP A 74 5.45 9.47 -1.30
C ASP A 74 5.66 7.99 -0.99
N CYS A 75 5.94 7.16 -2.01
CA CYS A 75 6.28 5.75 -1.81
C CYS A 75 7.51 5.57 -0.92
N GLU A 76 8.57 6.36 -1.15
CA GLU A 76 9.79 6.33 -0.32
C GLU A 76 9.50 6.73 1.12
N ASP A 77 8.78 7.82 1.33
CA ASP A 77 8.42 8.34 2.66
C ASP A 77 7.53 7.31 3.42
N TYR A 78 6.59 6.65 2.73
CA TYR A 78 5.78 5.57 3.33
C TYR A 78 6.63 4.35 3.68
N LEU A 79 7.49 3.88 2.77
CA LEU A 79 8.36 2.73 3.03
C LEU A 79 9.28 2.98 4.23
N ILE A 80 9.85 4.17 4.37
CA ILE A 80 10.66 4.54 5.54
C ILE A 80 9.86 4.43 6.84
N ARG A 81 8.63 4.97 6.86
CA ARG A 81 7.73 4.90 8.04
C ARG A 81 7.34 3.46 8.38
N LEU A 82 7.21 2.60 7.37
CA LEU A 82 6.95 1.16 7.53
C LEU A 82 8.21 0.35 7.92
N GLY A 83 9.39 0.98 8.02
CA GLY A 83 10.64 0.31 8.40
C GLY A 83 11.45 -0.28 7.23
N TYR A 84 11.11 0.10 5.99
CA TYR A 84 11.76 -0.36 4.77
C TYR A 84 12.54 0.77 4.10
N ARG A 85 13.50 0.40 3.23
CA ARG A 85 14.23 1.35 2.38
C ARG A 85 14.03 0.96 0.92
N ALA A 86 13.59 1.91 0.11
CA ALA A 86 13.50 1.73 -1.33
C ALA A 86 14.88 1.83 -1.99
N GLN A 87 15.12 1.05 -3.03
CA GLN A 87 16.30 1.15 -3.89
C GLN A 87 15.86 1.08 -5.35
N VAL A 88 16.35 2.02 -6.17
CA VAL A 88 16.04 2.06 -7.61
C VAL A 88 17.20 1.49 -8.39
N ALA A 89 16.91 0.56 -9.30
CA ALA A 89 17.86 0.04 -10.27
C ALA A 89 17.38 0.38 -11.68
N VAL A 90 18.31 0.74 -12.57
CA VAL A 90 18.05 0.98 -13.99
C VAL A 90 18.85 -0.01 -14.79
N THR A 91 18.19 -0.77 -15.66
CA THR A 91 18.81 -1.78 -16.52
C THR A 91 18.68 -1.36 -17.99
N PRO A 92 19.65 -1.70 -18.86
CA PRO A 92 19.51 -1.51 -20.29
C PRO A 92 18.27 -2.25 -20.82
N LEU A 93 17.63 -1.68 -21.85
CA LEU A 93 16.66 -2.42 -22.64
C LEU A 93 17.39 -3.55 -23.38
N ALA A 94 16.89 -4.78 -23.27
CA ALA A 94 17.41 -5.95 -23.97
C ALA A 94 17.00 -5.94 -25.45
#